data_AF-A0A6I5R5R9-F1
#
_entry.id   AF-A0A6I5R5R9-F1
#
_cell.length_a   1.000
_cell.length_b   1.000
_cell.length_c   1.000
_cell.angle_alpha   90.00
_cell.angle_beta   90.00
_cell.angle_gamma   90.00
#
_symmetry.space_group_name_H-M   'P 1'
#
loop_
_entity.id
_entity.type
_entity.pdbx_description
1 polymer ?
#
loop_
_entity_poly.entity_id
_entity_poly.type
_entity_poly.pdbx_seq_one_letter_code
_entity_poly.pdbx_strand_id
1 'polypeptide(L)'
;MSQQPNIVHLNLLDTDYAKIAAGERIPEERKQRLAWGSYTFDRLSKQIARYRYDDLDQQGRDDLLCSIGTTAGLLTSADIEDINDRLRQTGHFYLTAGERQQIINWLRDELTVDLETKPED
;
A
#
# COMPACT_ATOMS: atom_id res chain seq x y z
N MET A 1 10.66 -0.37 -33.70
CA MET A 1 9.25 -0.48 -33.29
C MET A 1 9.03 0.48 -32.15
N SER A 2 8.31 1.57 -32.38
CA SER A 2 8.04 2.58 -31.34
C SER A 2 6.92 2.05 -30.46
N GLN A 3 7.22 1.64 -29.22
CA GLN A 3 6.17 1.32 -28.25
C GLN A 3 5.40 2.60 -27.98
N GLN A 4 4.14 2.64 -28.41
CA GLN A 4 3.22 3.71 -28.00
C GLN A 4 3.07 3.63 -26.48
N PRO A 5 3.15 4.77 -25.78
CA PRO A 5 2.89 4.80 -24.35
C PRO A 5 1.49 4.27 -24.09
N ASN A 6 1.36 3.29 -23.20
CA ASN A 6 0.08 2.81 -22.74
C ASN A 6 -0.53 3.87 -21.82
N ILE A 7 -1.45 4.67 -22.35
CA ILE A 7 -2.18 5.67 -21.56
C ILE A 7 -3.27 4.91 -20.81
N VAL A 8 -3.03 4.63 -19.53
CA VAL A 8 -4.02 4.06 -18.63
C VAL A 8 -5.02 5.17 -18.28
N HIS A 9 -6.27 5.02 -18.72
CA HIS A 9 -7.36 5.88 -18.27
C HIS A 9 -7.76 5.46 -16.85
N LEU A 10 -7.24 6.18 -15.86
CA LEU A 10 -7.70 6.09 -14.48
C LEU A 10 -9.10 6.72 -14.42
N ASN A 11 -10.15 5.90 -14.28
CA ASN A 11 -11.49 6.37 -13.91
C ASN A 11 -11.50 6.71 -12.42
N LEU A 12 -10.68 7.67 -12.01
CA LEU A 12 -10.63 8.16 -10.65
C LEU A 12 -11.60 9.34 -10.55
N LEU A 13 -12.62 9.25 -9.71
CA LEU A 13 -13.47 10.40 -9.45
C LEU A 13 -12.62 11.48 -8.79
N ASP A 14 -12.91 12.76 -9.06
CA ASP A 14 -12.21 13.89 -8.42
C ASP A 14 -12.24 13.77 -6.88
N THR A 15 -13.31 13.18 -6.34
CA THR A 15 -13.46 12.86 -4.92
C THR A 15 -12.45 11.81 -4.44
N ASP A 16 -12.22 10.75 -5.21
CA ASP A 16 -11.26 9.70 -4.86
C ASP A 16 -9.82 10.24 -4.95
N TYR A 17 -9.53 11.07 -5.95
CA TYR A 17 -8.25 11.78 -6.04
C TYR A 17 -8.02 12.70 -4.83
N ALA A 18 -9.04 13.45 -4.40
CA ALA A 18 -8.95 14.29 -3.21
C ALA A 18 -8.67 13.47 -1.94
N LYS A 19 -9.32 12.31 -1.79
CA LYS A 19 -9.08 11.38 -0.66
C LYS A 19 -7.65 10.82 -0.70
N ILE A 20 -7.13 10.46 -1.88
CA ILE A 20 -5.75 10.01 -2.07
C ILE A 20 -4.74 11.12 -1.75
N ALA A 21 -4.98 12.34 -2.24
CA ALA A 21 -4.11 13.49 -2.02
C ALA A 21 -4.06 13.90 -0.54
N ALA A 22 -5.19 13.81 0.16
CA ALA A 22 -5.28 14.03 1.60
C ALA A 22 -4.57 12.94 2.42
N GLY A 23 -4.56 11.71 1.91
CA GLY A 23 -4.03 10.54 2.61
C GLY A 23 -4.97 10.03 3.72
N GLU A 24 -4.72 8.80 4.17
CA GLU A 24 -5.48 8.20 5.26
C GLU A 24 -5.14 8.86 6.60
N ARG A 25 -6.15 9.07 7.45
CA ARG A 25 -5.95 9.65 8.77
C ARG A 25 -5.32 8.60 9.71
N ILE A 26 -4.06 8.81 10.05
CA ILE A 26 -3.38 8.06 11.12
C ILE A 26 -3.51 8.83 12.44
N PRO A 27 -4.00 8.21 13.54
CA PRO A 27 -4.12 8.88 14.83
C PRO A 27 -2.78 9.38 15.37
N GLU A 28 -2.76 10.58 15.94
CA GLU A 28 -1.51 11.24 16.37
C GLU A 28 -0.79 10.45 17.47
N GLU A 29 -1.54 9.81 18.37
CA GLU A 29 -1.02 8.89 19.39
C GLU A 29 -0.20 7.74 18.79
N ARG A 30 -0.61 7.21 17.63
CA ARG A 30 0.11 6.13 16.93
C ARG A 30 1.38 6.67 16.28
N LYS A 31 1.33 7.88 15.72
CA LYS A 31 2.50 8.53 15.14
C LYS A 31 3.59 8.76 16.18
N GLN A 32 3.20 9.25 17.36
CA GLN A 32 4.12 9.47 18.48
C GLN A 32 4.75 8.17 18.96
N ARG A 33 3.98 7.08 19.03
CA ARG A 33 4.48 5.77 19.46
C ARG A 33 5.55 5.20 18.53
N LEU A 34 5.33 5.29 17.21
CA LEU A 34 6.27 4.76 16.21
C LEU A 34 7.49 5.67 16.01
N ALA A 35 7.42 6.93 16.45
CA ALA A 35 8.51 7.91 16.42
C ALA A 35 9.18 8.07 15.04
N TRP A 36 8.44 7.80 13.96
CA TRP A 36 8.91 8.03 12.59
C TRP A 36 8.81 9.50 12.21
N GLY A 37 9.59 9.90 11.21
CA GLY A 37 9.50 11.24 10.64
C GLY A 37 8.15 11.49 9.97
N SER A 38 7.72 12.77 9.95
CA SER A 38 6.49 13.20 9.28
C SER A 38 6.41 12.78 7.82
N TYR A 39 7.55 12.75 7.12
CA TYR A 39 7.67 12.27 5.76
C TYR A 39 7.24 10.79 5.61
N THR A 40 7.65 9.92 6.54
CA THR A 40 7.28 8.50 6.52
C THR A 40 5.78 8.33 6.70
N PHE A 41 5.16 9.09 7.61
CA PHE A 41 3.72 9.06 7.82
C PHE A 41 2.93 9.62 6.64
N ASP A 42 3.39 10.71 6.01
CA ASP A 42 2.75 11.25 4.80
C ASP A 42 2.81 10.26 3.63
N ARG A 43 3.94 9.57 3.46
CA ARG A 43 4.06 8.52 2.45
C ARG A 43 3.12 7.36 2.75
N LEU A 44 3.09 6.91 3.99
CA LEU A 44 2.27 5.78 4.44
C LEU A 44 0.78 6.09 4.33
N SER A 45 0.35 7.28 4.74
CA SER A 45 -1.05 7.72 4.62
C SER A 45 -1.52 7.75 3.16
N LYS A 46 -0.68 8.21 2.24
CA LYS A 46 -0.98 8.22 0.80
C LYS A 46 -1.02 6.81 0.21
N GLN A 47 -0.09 5.93 0.59
CA GLN A 47 -0.11 4.53 0.15
C GLN A 47 -1.38 3.81 0.61
N ILE A 48 -1.80 4.02 1.87
CA ILE A 48 -3.03 3.46 2.42
C ILE A 48 -4.26 4.03 1.69
N ALA A 49 -4.31 5.33 1.44
CA ALA A 49 -5.42 5.94 0.72
C ALA A 49 -5.52 5.41 -0.73
N ARG A 50 -4.38 5.24 -1.43
CA ARG A 50 -4.36 4.60 -2.75
C ARG A 50 -4.90 3.18 -2.70
N TYR A 51 -4.54 2.41 -1.67
CA TYR A 51 -5.07 1.04 -1.53
C TYR A 51 -6.60 1.02 -1.43
N ARG A 52 -7.21 2.03 -0.82
CA ARG A 52 -8.66 2.12 -0.59
C ARG A 52 -9.44 2.67 -1.76
N TYR A 53 -8.92 3.71 -2.43
CA TYR A 53 -9.69 4.52 -3.37
C TYR A 53 -9.26 4.37 -4.82
N ASP A 54 -8.10 3.78 -5.08
CA ASP A 54 -7.63 3.51 -6.44
C ASP A 54 -8.28 2.22 -6.96
N ASP A 55 -8.60 2.18 -8.26
CA ASP A 55 -9.20 1.00 -8.90
C ASP A 55 -8.12 -0.02 -9.26
N LEU A 56 -7.70 -0.79 -8.26
CA LEU A 56 -6.58 -1.72 -8.36
C LEU A 56 -7.05 -3.14 -8.59
N ASP A 57 -6.41 -3.80 -9.56
CA ASP A 57 -6.41 -5.25 -9.63
C ASP A 57 -5.63 -5.87 -8.45
N GLN A 58 -5.64 -7.21 -8.37
CA GLN A 58 -4.97 -7.89 -7.26
C GLN A 58 -3.45 -7.64 -7.25
N GLN A 59 -2.81 -7.49 -8.42
CA GLN A 59 -1.38 -7.22 -8.49
C GLN A 59 -1.06 -5.82 -7.98
N GLY A 60 -1.88 -4.81 -8.31
CA GLY A 60 -1.75 -3.44 -7.80
C GLY A 60 -1.99 -3.35 -6.30
N ARG A 61 -2.93 -4.14 -5.76
CA ARG A 61 -3.13 -4.27 -4.31
C ARG A 61 -1.90 -4.85 -3.61
N ASP A 62 -1.31 -5.89 -4.20
CA ASP A 62 -0.10 -6.51 -3.66
C ASP A 62 1.10 -5.55 -3.72
N ASP A 63 1.23 -4.78 -4.81
CA ASP A 63 2.31 -3.78 -4.96
C ASP A 63 2.22 -2.71 -3.87
N LEU A 64 1.02 -2.18 -3.63
CA LEU A 64 0.81 -1.21 -2.55
C LEU A 64 1.04 -1.80 -1.17
N LEU A 65 0.59 -3.03 -0.89
CA LEU A 65 0.89 -3.70 0.38
C LEU A 65 2.39 -3.89 0.54
N CYS A 66 3.12 -4.31 -0.48
CA CYS A 66 4.57 -4.44 -0.43
C CYS A 66 5.25 -3.09 -0.16
N SER A 67 4.77 -2.02 -0.80
CA SER A 67 5.25 -0.65 -0.56
C SER A 67 5.00 -0.19 0.88
N ILE A 68 3.82 -0.48 1.43
CA ILE A 68 3.46 -0.23 2.83
C ILE A 68 4.37 -1.03 3.76
N GLY A 69 4.52 -2.33 3.53
CA GLY A 69 5.35 -3.22 4.35
C GLY A 69 6.82 -2.78 4.35
N THR A 70 7.36 -2.37 3.21
CA THR A 70 8.72 -1.81 3.12
C THR A 70 8.84 -0.48 3.86
N THR A 71 7.85 0.42 3.70
CA THR A 71 7.84 1.72 4.38
C THR A 71 7.74 1.57 5.90
N ALA A 72 6.99 0.58 6.35
CA ALA A 72 6.83 0.23 7.76
C ALA A 72 7.97 -0.63 8.33
N GLY A 73 8.94 -1.04 7.51
CA GLY A 73 10.04 -1.91 7.91
C GLY A 73 9.63 -3.34 8.26
N LEU A 74 8.47 -3.81 7.77
CA LEU A 74 7.96 -5.17 7.97
C LEU A 74 8.59 -6.17 7.02
N LEU A 75 9.05 -5.71 5.86
CA LEU A 75 9.72 -6.53 4.86
C LEU A 75 11.21 -6.23 4.91
N THR A 76 11.99 -7.26 5.19
CA THR A 76 13.45 -7.22 5.16
C THR A 76 13.94 -7.33 3.71
N SER A 77 15.23 -7.05 3.49
CA SER A 77 15.84 -7.26 2.18
C SER A 77 15.76 -8.72 1.71
N ALA A 78 15.72 -9.69 2.63
CA ALA A 78 15.54 -11.10 2.30
C ALA A 78 14.13 -11.37 1.78
N ASP A 79 13.10 -10.82 2.45
CA ASP A 79 11.70 -10.95 1.99
C ASP A 79 11.51 -10.34 0.60
N ILE A 80 12.14 -9.20 0.34
CA ILE A 80 12.12 -8.56 -0.98
C ILE A 80 12.81 -9.43 -2.05
N GLU A 81 13.93 -10.08 -1.71
CA GLU A 81 14.59 -10.97 -2.65
C GLU A 81 13.74 -12.22 -2.94
N ASP A 82 13.06 -12.79 -1.93
CA ASP A 82 12.14 -13.89 -2.13
C ASP A 82 10.94 -13.49 -3.02
N ILE A 83 10.41 -12.27 -2.87
CA ILE A 83 9.38 -11.71 -3.75
C ILE A 83 9.91 -11.57 -5.19
N ASN A 84 11.12 -11.03 -5.34
CA ASN A 84 11.75 -10.85 -6.66
C ASN A 84 12.02 -12.20 -7.34
N ASP A 85 12.46 -13.20 -6.58
CA ASP A 85 12.67 -14.55 -7.11
C ASP A 85 11.37 -15.17 -7.61
N ARG A 86 10.26 -15.01 -6.88
CA ARG A 86 8.94 -15.44 -7.35
C ARG A 86 8.53 -14.71 -8.62
N LEU A 87 8.77 -13.39 -8.71
CA LEU A 87 8.51 -12.62 -9.94
C LEU A 87 9.33 -13.16 -11.12
N ARG A 88 10.63 -13.43 -10.92
CA ARG A 88 11.51 -13.99 -11.97
C ARG A 88 11.04 -15.37 -12.44
N GLN A 89 10.58 -16.20 -11.51
CA GLN A 89 10.14 -17.58 -11.81
C GLN A 89 8.76 -17.64 -12.46
N THR A 90 7.82 -16.80 -12.02
CA THR A 90 6.41 -16.87 -12.44
C THR A 90 6.03 -15.83 -13.48
N GLY A 91 6.83 -14.79 -13.65
CA GLY A 91 6.54 -13.65 -14.53
C GLY A 91 5.53 -12.66 -13.95
N HIS A 92 5.03 -12.88 -12.74
CA HIS A 92 4.00 -12.05 -12.11
C HIS A 92 4.37 -11.66 -10.69
N PHE A 93 4.10 -10.41 -10.32
CA PHE A 93 4.29 -9.93 -8.97
C PHE A 93 3.09 -10.32 -8.11
N TYR A 94 3.34 -10.90 -6.94
CA TYR A 94 2.31 -11.13 -5.94
C TYR A 94 2.92 -11.28 -4.55
N LEU A 95 2.11 -10.94 -3.55
CA LEU A 95 2.34 -11.33 -2.17
C LEU A 95 1.62 -12.65 -1.90
N THR A 96 2.21 -13.52 -1.09
CA THR A 96 1.51 -14.70 -0.56
C THR A 96 0.41 -14.25 0.40
N ALA A 97 -0.56 -15.13 0.69
CA ALA A 97 -1.61 -14.83 1.65
C ALA A 97 -1.06 -14.47 3.05
N GLY A 98 0.03 -15.13 3.47
CA GLY A 98 0.71 -14.83 4.75
C GLY A 98 1.33 -13.44 4.78
N GLU A 99 2.09 -13.06 3.74
CA GLU A 99 2.71 -11.73 3.63
C GLU A 99 1.64 -10.62 3.61
N ARG A 100 0.54 -10.81 2.86
CA ARG A 100 -0.59 -9.87 2.87
C ARG A 100 -1.16 -9.72 4.28
N GLN A 101 -1.47 -10.83 4.94
CA GLN A 101 -2.13 -10.80 6.24
C GLN A 101 -1.24 -10.18 7.32
N GLN A 102 0.07 -10.40 7.27
CA GLN A 102 1.02 -9.76 8.19
C GLN A 102 0.95 -8.24 8.10
N ILE A 103 0.94 -7.68 6.89
CA ILE A 103 0.88 -6.24 6.66
C ILE A 103 -0.48 -5.67 7.10
N ILE A 104 -1.57 -6.37 6.75
CA ILE A 104 -2.94 -5.97 7.15
C ILE A 104 -3.09 -5.97 8.67
N ASN A 105 -2.62 -7.01 9.36
CA ASN A 105 -2.67 -7.09 10.81
C ASN A 105 -1.86 -5.96 11.44
N TRP A 106 -0.66 -5.68 10.92
CA TRP A 106 0.14 -4.57 11.42
C TRP A 106 -0.56 -3.22 11.25
N LEU A 107 -1.19 -2.95 10.11
CA LEU A 107 -1.97 -1.71 9.91
C LEU A 107 -3.09 -1.57 10.95
N ARG A 108 -3.79 -2.66 11.24
CA ARG A 108 -4.87 -2.70 12.23
C ARG A 108 -4.34 -2.47 13.64
N ASP A 109 -3.33 -3.23 14.04
CA ASP A 109 -2.82 -3.23 15.42
C ASP A 109 -2.01 -1.96 15.72
N GLU A 110 -1.20 -1.53 14.75
CA GLU A 110 -0.23 -0.46 14.96
C GLU A 110 -0.74 0.92 14.58
N LEU A 111 -1.60 1.02 13.56
CA LEU A 111 -2.14 2.28 13.07
C LEU A 111 -3.66 2.43 13.26
N THR A 112 -4.37 1.37 13.69
CA THR A 112 -5.84 1.36 13.77
C THR A 112 -6.47 1.63 12.40
N VAL A 113 -5.81 1.16 11.34
CA VAL A 113 -6.28 1.23 9.96
C VAL A 113 -6.76 -0.14 9.55
N ASP A 114 -8.05 -0.26 9.24
CA ASP A 114 -8.63 -1.50 8.73
C ASP A 114 -8.91 -1.37 7.23
N LEU A 115 -8.15 -2.08 6.40
CA LEU A 115 -8.24 -1.96 4.94
C LEU A 115 -9.52 -2.57 4.36
N GLU A 116 -10.23 -3.38 5.13
CA GLU A 116 -11.46 -4.07 4.69
C GLU A 116 -12.71 -3.21 4.90
N THR A 117 -12.64 -2.19 5.74
CA THR A 117 -13.72 -1.23 6.00
C THR A 117 -13.52 0.02 5.17
N LYS A 118 -14.53 0.40 4.38
CA LYS A 118 -14.58 1.73 3.78
C LYS A 118 -14.84 2.73 4.89
N PRO A 119 -14.11 3.85 4.98
CA PRO A 119 -14.26 4.83 6.06
C PRO A 119 -15.57 5.65 6.00
N GLU A 120 -16.61 5.15 5.32
CA GLU A 120 -17.90 5.84 5.11
C GLU A 120 -19.13 4.96 5.45
N ASP A 121 -18.99 3.93 6.30
CA ASP A 121 -20.12 3.32 7.01
C ASP A 121 -20.20 3.80 8.47
#